data_AF-A0A962X7T0-F1
#
_entry.id   AF-A0A962X7T0-F1
#
_cell.length_a   1.000
_cell.length_b   1.000
_cell.length_c   1.000
_cell.angle_alpha   90.00
_cell.angle_beta   90.00
_cell.angle_gamma   90.00
#
_symmetry.space_group_name_H-M   'P 1'
#
loop_
_entity.id
_entity.type
_entity.pdbx_description
1 polymer ?
#
loop_
_entity_poly.entity_id
_entity_poly.type
_entity_poly.pdbx_seq_one_letter_code
_entity_poly.pdbx_strand_id
1 'polypeptide(L)'
;DSYGHSTGDELLREAGKRLRDCIYKGDTVARLGGDEFAVIISELDSEQTAKSVAEKIIAILSQPFIFNNEKNVLAASIGIAIHPQDGEEIADLMKNADIAMYRAKEKGGNRYIFFEENMNTEVNKRATIERGLRDAITERQFVLYYQPQVEPKSGLVRGVETLVRWNHPESGFVSPGTFIPIAENTGLIVDIGRIILYDA
;
A
#
# COMPACT_ATOMS: atom_id res chain seq x y z
N ASP A 1 -5.34 13.43 9.99
CA ASP A 1 -6.50 14.12 10.60
C ASP A 1 -6.55 14.10 12.13
N SER A 2 -6.01 13.08 12.82
CA SER A 2 -6.15 12.96 14.29
C SER A 2 -5.42 14.01 15.14
N TYR A 3 -4.43 14.73 14.60
CA TYR A 3 -3.54 15.62 15.37
C TYR A 3 -3.62 17.11 14.98
N GLY A 4 -4.58 17.47 14.11
CA GLY A 4 -4.73 18.83 13.59
C GLY A 4 -3.73 19.21 12.49
N HIS A 5 -4.12 20.15 11.62
CA HIS A 5 -3.34 20.55 10.45
C HIS A 5 -1.96 21.14 10.79
N SER A 6 -1.85 21.88 11.90
CA SER A 6 -0.58 22.50 12.33
C SER A 6 0.50 21.48 12.70
N THR A 7 0.12 20.41 13.40
CA THR A 7 1.04 19.32 13.78
C THR A 7 1.50 18.53 12.54
N GLY A 8 0.60 18.35 11.56
CA GLY A 8 0.93 17.72 10.28
C GLY A 8 1.98 18.51 9.51
N ASP A 9 1.87 19.84 9.44
CA ASP A 9 2.85 20.69 8.77
C ASP A 9 4.23 20.66 9.43
N GLU A 10 4.29 20.67 10.76
CA GLU A 10 5.56 20.55 11.51
C GLU A 10 6.24 19.20 11.26
N LEU A 11 5.43 18.13 11.26
CA LEU A 11 5.89 16.78 10.98
C LEU A 11 6.46 16.65 9.56
N LEU A 12 5.79 17.23 8.56
CA LEU A 12 6.27 17.23 7.17
C LEU A 12 7.56 18.04 7.00
N ARG A 13 7.68 19.18 7.70
CA ARG A 13 8.92 19.98 7.70
C ARG A 13 10.08 19.22 8.32
N GLU A 14 9.85 18.56 9.46
CA GLU A 14 10.88 17.78 10.14
C GLU A 14 11.25 16.52 9.33
N ALA A 15 10.29 15.86 8.68
CA ALA A 15 10.56 14.75 7.78
C ALA A 15 11.45 15.19 6.60
N GLY A 16 11.09 16.31 5.94
CA GLY A 16 11.92 16.88 4.85
C GLY A 16 13.33 17.26 5.31
N LYS A 17 13.47 17.78 6.53
CA LYS A 17 14.78 18.08 7.14
C LYS A 17 15.59 16.79 7.37
N ARG A 18 15.00 15.77 8.00
CA ARG A 18 15.66 14.48 8.23
C ARG A 18 16.09 13.82 6.93
N LEU A 19 15.25 13.88 5.90
CA LEU A 19 15.58 13.36 4.56
C LEU A 19 16.79 14.09 3.97
N ARG A 20 16.74 15.42 3.92
CA ARG A 20 17.85 16.22 3.40
C ARG A 20 19.15 15.98 4.15
N ASP A 21 19.09 15.87 5.47
CA ASP A 21 20.27 15.70 6.32
C ASP A 21 20.81 14.25 6.26
N CYS A 22 20.03 13.28 5.75
CA CYS A 22 20.44 11.88 5.64
C CYS A 22 21.02 11.48 4.26
N ILE A 23 20.78 12.26 3.21
CA ILE A 23 21.31 12.00 1.86
C ILE A 23 22.63 12.74 1.60
N TYR A 24 23.35 12.35 0.54
CA TYR A 24 24.58 13.04 0.14
C TYR A 24 24.27 14.40 -0.48
N LYS A 25 25.23 15.34 -0.44
CA LYS A 25 25.03 16.72 -0.94
C LYS A 25 24.78 16.80 -2.45
N GLY A 26 25.22 15.80 -3.21
CA GLY A 26 24.96 15.67 -4.66
C GLY A 26 23.62 15.02 -5.01
N ASP A 27 22.90 14.49 -4.02
CA ASP A 27 21.58 13.92 -4.19
C ASP A 27 20.50 14.99 -4.01
N THR A 28 19.30 14.71 -4.50
CA THR A 28 18.17 15.64 -4.41
C THR A 28 17.03 15.02 -3.62
N VAL A 29 16.44 15.80 -2.70
CA VAL A 29 15.16 15.48 -2.06
C VAL A 29 14.13 16.50 -2.50
N ALA A 30 12.96 16.04 -2.94
CA ALA A 30 11.82 16.86 -3.29
C ALA A 30 10.55 16.34 -2.60
N ARG A 31 9.61 17.24 -2.30
CA ARG A 31 8.25 16.87 -1.87
C ARG A 31 7.35 16.97 -3.09
N LEU A 32 6.69 15.86 -3.46
CA LEU A 32 5.81 15.81 -4.64
C LEU A 32 4.42 16.41 -4.34
N GLY A 33 3.96 16.23 -3.10
CA GLY A 33 2.64 16.67 -2.64
C GLY A 33 2.22 15.83 -1.44
N GLY A 34 1.25 16.29 -0.64
CA GLY A 34 0.77 15.51 0.51
C GLY A 34 1.91 15.09 1.45
N ASP A 35 1.97 13.81 1.78
CA ASP A 35 3.04 13.14 2.54
C ASP A 35 4.11 12.46 1.67
N GLU A 36 4.11 12.73 0.36
CA GLU A 36 5.00 12.07 -0.61
C GLU A 36 6.29 12.85 -0.87
N PHE A 37 7.41 12.14 -0.82
CA PHE A 37 8.74 12.65 -1.10
C PHE A 37 9.43 11.80 -2.16
N ALA A 38 10.22 12.44 -3.02
CA ALA A 38 11.12 11.80 -3.98
C ALA A 38 12.57 12.06 -3.60
N VAL A 39 13.42 11.05 -3.81
CA VAL A 39 14.87 11.15 -3.65
C VAL A 39 15.53 10.72 -4.95
N ILE A 40 16.42 11.55 -5.48
CA ILE A 40 17.22 11.25 -6.68
C ILE A 40 18.66 11.08 -6.23
N ILE A 41 19.23 9.91 -6.53
CA ILE A 41 20.65 9.61 -6.34
C ILE A 41 21.33 9.80 -7.69
N SER A 42 22.14 10.86 -7.81
CA SER A 42 22.69 11.31 -9.10
C SER A 42 23.82 10.41 -9.61
N GLU A 43 24.62 9.86 -8.69
CA GLU A 43 25.77 9.00 -8.99
C GLU A 43 25.59 7.68 -8.25
N LEU A 44 25.06 6.68 -8.95
CA LEU A 44 24.82 5.35 -8.39
C LEU A 44 25.96 4.40 -8.78
N ASP A 45 26.85 4.11 -7.83
CA ASP A 45 27.93 3.13 -8.05
C ASP A 45 27.41 1.70 -8.17
N SER A 46 26.33 1.38 -7.45
CA SER A 46 25.72 0.04 -7.44
C SER A 46 24.32 0.07 -6.83
N GLU A 47 23.52 -0.96 -7.09
CA GLU A 47 22.24 -1.21 -6.41
C GLU A 47 22.37 -1.23 -4.88
N GLN A 48 23.52 -1.69 -4.36
CA GLN A 48 23.82 -1.70 -2.93
C GLN A 48 23.87 -0.28 -2.32
N THR A 49 24.26 0.73 -3.10
CA THR A 49 24.22 2.13 -2.68
C THR A 49 22.77 2.59 -2.48
N ALA A 50 21.89 2.33 -3.45
CA ALA A 50 20.47 2.66 -3.35
C ALA A 50 19.80 1.96 -2.14
N LYS A 51 20.11 0.68 -1.94
CA LYS A 51 19.65 -0.09 -0.78
C LYS A 51 20.07 0.59 0.53
N SER A 52 21.35 0.93 0.66
CA SER A 52 21.91 1.52 1.88
C SER A 52 21.27 2.88 2.19
N VAL A 53 21.02 3.70 1.16
CA VAL A 53 20.31 4.97 1.29
C VAL A 53 18.86 4.75 1.74
N ALA A 54 18.14 3.81 1.15
CA ALA A 54 16.77 3.50 1.53
C ALA A 54 16.66 2.99 2.98
N GLU A 55 17.56 2.09 3.41
CA GLU A 55 17.64 1.61 4.80
C GLU A 55 17.91 2.76 5.78
N LYS A 56 18.81 3.69 5.42
CA LYS A 56 19.10 4.89 6.22
C LYS A 56 17.89 5.81 6.33
N ILE A 57 17.16 6.01 5.23
CA ILE A 57 15.93 6.81 5.20
C ILE A 57 14.87 6.20 6.12
N ILE A 58 14.64 4.88 6.02
CA ILE A 58 13.66 4.19 6.89
C ILE A 58 14.06 4.33 8.36
N ALA A 59 15.34 4.13 8.67
CA ALA A 59 15.85 4.25 10.03
C ALA A 59 15.69 5.67 10.61
N ILE A 60 15.96 6.72 9.83
CA ILE A 60 15.84 8.11 10.31
C ILE A 60 14.39 8.56 10.47
N LEU A 61 13.50 8.11 9.58
CA LEU A 61 12.07 8.40 9.66
C LEU A 61 11.36 7.56 10.72
N SER A 62 11.89 6.40 11.08
CA SER A 62 11.38 5.59 12.21
C SER A 62 11.73 6.17 13.58
N GLN A 63 12.63 7.16 13.66
CA GLN A 63 12.93 7.83 14.93
C GLN A 63 11.73 8.65 15.40
N PRO A 64 11.42 8.70 16.71
CA PRO A 64 10.30 9.49 17.22
C PRO A 64 10.37 10.96 16.79
N PHE A 65 9.25 11.49 16.34
CA PHE A 65 9.00 12.90 16.17
C PHE A 65 8.38 13.43 17.46
N ILE A 66 8.99 14.45 18.06
CA ILE A 66 8.56 15.00 19.35
C ILE A 66 7.95 16.38 19.09
N PHE A 67 6.63 16.49 19.29
CA PHE A 67 5.88 17.74 19.18
C PHE A 67 4.95 17.84 20.37
N ASN A 68 4.86 19.03 21.01
CA ASN A 68 3.97 19.26 22.17
C ASN A 68 4.09 18.20 23.28
N ASN A 69 5.30 17.67 23.51
CA ASN A 69 5.59 16.62 24.48
C ASN A 69 4.98 15.23 24.16
N GLU A 70 4.42 15.05 22.96
CA GLU A 70 3.94 13.77 22.44
C GLU A 70 4.97 13.17 21.48
N LYS A 71 5.07 11.83 21.50
CA LYS A 71 5.96 11.06 20.62
C LYS A 71 5.14 10.42 19.51
N ASN A 72 5.44 10.80 18.28
CA ASN A 72 4.84 10.22 17.08
C ASN A 72 5.89 9.40 16.35
N VAL A 73 5.56 8.17 15.99
CA VAL A 73 6.45 7.30 15.18
C VAL A 73 5.82 7.14 13.81
N LEU A 74 6.62 7.35 12.78
CA LEU A 74 6.20 7.20 11.39
C LEU A 74 6.83 5.97 10.78
N ALA A 75 6.11 5.37 9.84
CA ALA A 75 6.63 4.34 8.96
C ALA A 75 6.77 4.92 7.56
N ALA A 76 7.86 4.59 6.87
CA ALA A 76 8.09 4.99 5.48
C ALA A 76 8.03 3.78 4.56
N SER A 77 7.26 3.88 3.48
CA SER A 77 7.27 2.91 2.38
C SER A 77 8.04 3.52 1.22
N ILE A 78 9.07 2.85 0.74
CA ILE A 78 9.95 3.36 -0.32
C ILE A 78 9.90 2.43 -1.52
N GLY A 79 9.73 3.01 -2.71
CA GLY A 79 9.92 2.32 -3.98
C GLY A 79 11.16 2.85 -4.68
N ILE A 80 11.92 1.95 -5.28
CA ILE A 80 13.18 2.28 -5.93
C ILE A 80 13.12 1.81 -7.38
N ALA A 81 13.44 2.71 -8.31
CA ALA A 81 13.66 2.40 -9.72
C ALA A 81 15.04 2.90 -10.13
N ILE A 82 15.76 2.08 -10.92
CA ILE A 82 17.14 2.32 -11.34
C ILE A 82 17.17 2.62 -12.85
N HIS A 83 17.71 3.78 -13.21
CA HIS A 83 18.04 4.08 -14.61
C HIS A 83 19.33 3.36 -15.04
N PRO A 84 19.41 2.79 -16.25
CA PRO A 84 18.34 2.68 -17.26
C PRO A 84 17.48 1.40 -17.13
N GLN A 85 17.83 0.48 -16.23
CA GLN A 85 17.23 -0.85 -16.12
C GLN A 85 15.70 -0.84 -15.97
N ASP A 86 15.18 0.07 -15.14
CA ASP A 86 13.78 0.19 -14.78
C ASP A 86 13.09 1.34 -15.54
N GLY A 87 13.73 1.90 -16.56
CA GLY A 87 13.21 3.01 -17.36
C GLY A 87 14.31 3.93 -17.87
N GLU A 88 14.23 4.31 -19.15
CA GLU A 88 15.14 5.28 -19.77
C GLU A 88 14.63 6.72 -19.60
N GLU A 89 13.31 6.91 -19.51
CA GLU A 89 12.68 8.22 -19.38
C GLU A 89 12.23 8.49 -17.95
N ILE A 90 12.20 9.78 -17.57
CA ILE A 90 11.79 10.23 -16.22
C ILE A 90 10.39 9.71 -15.87
N ALA A 91 9.47 9.73 -16.83
CA ALA A 91 8.09 9.29 -16.62
C ALA A 91 8.02 7.80 -16.25
N ASP A 92 8.84 6.95 -16.87
CA ASP A 92 8.89 5.52 -16.60
C ASP A 92 9.48 5.25 -15.22
N LEU A 93 10.59 5.92 -14.88
CA LEU A 93 11.23 5.79 -13.56
C LEU A 93 10.30 6.21 -12.43
N MET A 94 9.61 7.35 -12.58
CA MET A 94 8.65 7.83 -11.60
C MET A 94 7.49 6.85 -11.41
N LYS A 95 6.92 6.36 -12.52
CA LYS A 95 5.84 5.37 -12.49
C LYS A 95 6.30 4.06 -11.83
N ASN A 96 7.47 3.56 -12.20
CA ASN A 96 7.97 2.27 -11.70
C ASN A 96 8.40 2.36 -10.22
N ALA A 97 8.97 3.49 -9.79
CA ALA A 97 9.23 3.76 -8.38
C ALA A 97 7.94 3.85 -7.57
N ASP A 98 6.89 4.50 -8.08
CA ASP A 98 5.57 4.57 -7.44
C ASP A 98 4.94 3.18 -7.27
N ILE A 99 5.00 2.34 -8.31
CA ILE A 99 4.54 0.94 -8.28
C ILE A 99 5.28 0.14 -7.19
N ALA A 100 6.60 0.28 -7.10
CA ALA A 100 7.39 -0.40 -6.08
C ALA A 100 7.08 0.10 -4.66
N MET A 101 6.85 1.42 -4.51
CA MET A 101 6.50 2.06 -3.25
C MET A 101 5.13 1.60 -2.75
N TYR A 102 4.19 1.47 -3.68
CA TYR A 102 2.88 0.91 -3.41
C TYR A 102 2.98 -0.54 -2.91
N ARG A 103 3.77 -1.38 -3.58
CA ARG A 103 4.04 -2.75 -3.12
C ARG A 103 4.70 -2.78 -1.75
N ALA A 104 5.57 -1.81 -1.42
CA ALA A 104 6.16 -1.71 -0.09
C ALA A 104 5.09 -1.44 0.97
N LYS A 105 4.10 -0.60 0.66
CA LYS A 105 2.94 -0.32 1.52
C LYS A 105 2.07 -1.56 1.72
N GLU A 106 1.76 -2.31 0.65
CA GLU A 106 0.96 -3.55 0.75
C GLU A 106 1.62 -4.63 1.61
N LYS A 107 2.94 -4.75 1.56
CA LYS A 107 3.66 -5.73 2.39
C LYS A 107 3.78 -5.33 3.86
N GLY A 108 3.03 -4.31 4.32
CA GLY A 108 3.00 -3.84 5.71
C GLY A 108 3.83 -2.58 5.98
N GLY A 109 4.33 -1.92 4.92
CA GLY A 109 5.10 -0.68 5.03
C GLY A 109 6.43 -0.84 5.77
N ASN A 110 6.98 0.32 6.18
CA ASN A 110 8.26 0.46 6.88
C ASN A 110 9.42 -0.30 6.21
N ARG A 111 9.47 -0.26 4.89
CA ARG A 111 10.39 -1.06 4.06
C ARG A 111 10.60 -0.38 2.72
N TYR A 112 11.64 -0.82 2.02
CA TYR A 112 11.85 -0.48 0.64
C TYR A 112 11.58 -1.70 -0.26
N ILE A 113 11.21 -1.45 -1.50
CA ILE A 113 11.09 -2.45 -2.55
C ILE A 113 11.71 -1.88 -3.82
N PHE A 114 12.57 -2.67 -4.48
CA PHE A 114 13.03 -2.38 -5.84
C PHE A 114 11.94 -2.73 -6.83
N PHE A 115 11.82 -1.94 -7.89
CA PHE A 115 10.95 -2.28 -9.00
C PHE A 115 11.39 -3.59 -9.64
N GLU A 116 10.41 -4.43 -9.96
CA GLU A 116 10.58 -5.60 -10.79
C GLU A 116 9.51 -5.54 -11.88
N GLU A 117 9.80 -6.03 -13.09
CA GLU A 117 8.84 -5.96 -14.19
C GLU A 117 7.51 -6.67 -13.89
N ASN A 118 7.55 -7.72 -13.06
CA ASN A 118 6.37 -8.41 -12.53
C ASN A 118 5.45 -7.51 -11.67
N MET A 119 5.90 -6.32 -11.28
CA MET A 119 5.12 -5.36 -10.50
C MET A 119 4.03 -4.70 -11.33
N ASN A 120 4.31 -4.44 -12.60
CA ASN A 120 3.32 -3.90 -13.53
C ASN A 120 2.11 -4.84 -13.70
N THR A 121 2.34 -6.16 -13.75
CA THR A 121 1.24 -7.11 -13.94
C THR A 121 0.30 -7.16 -12.74
N GLU A 122 0.82 -7.11 -11.51
CA GLU A 122 -0.05 -7.08 -10.33
C GLU A 122 -0.77 -5.75 -10.15
N VAL A 123 -0.14 -4.61 -10.47
CA VAL A 123 -0.84 -3.31 -10.46
C VAL A 123 -2.00 -3.29 -11.45
N ASN A 124 -1.78 -3.82 -12.66
CA ASN A 124 -2.85 -3.95 -13.66
C ASN A 124 -3.96 -4.88 -13.18
N LYS A 125 -3.63 -6.06 -12.63
CA LYS A 125 -4.62 -6.97 -12.04
C LYS A 125 -5.43 -6.30 -10.94
N ARG A 126 -4.76 -5.53 -10.07
CA ARG A 126 -5.40 -4.78 -8.99
C ARG A 126 -6.36 -3.72 -9.55
N ALA A 127 -5.94 -2.95 -10.54
CA ALA A 127 -6.80 -1.95 -11.18
C ALA A 127 -8.02 -2.57 -11.87
N THR A 128 -7.86 -3.76 -12.48
CA THR A 128 -8.98 -4.55 -13.02
C THR A 128 -9.94 -4.96 -11.91
N ILE A 129 -9.42 -5.47 -10.79
CA ILE A 129 -10.24 -5.87 -9.64
C ILE A 129 -10.98 -4.67 -9.04
N GLU A 130 -10.30 -3.55 -8.82
CA GLU A 130 -10.92 -2.35 -8.26
C GLU A 130 -12.09 -1.86 -9.12
N ARG A 131 -11.90 -1.82 -10.44
CA ARG A 131 -12.97 -1.47 -11.38
C ARG A 131 -14.11 -2.48 -11.30
N GLY A 132 -13.77 -3.77 -11.38
CA GLY A 132 -14.74 -4.85 -11.31
C GLY A 132 -15.52 -4.87 -10.00
N LEU A 133 -14.95 -4.43 -8.87
CA LEU A 133 -15.65 -4.36 -7.58
C LEU A 133 -16.80 -3.35 -7.60
N ARG A 134 -16.64 -2.22 -8.32
CA ARG A 134 -17.71 -1.23 -8.45
C ARG A 134 -18.89 -1.81 -9.24
N ASP A 135 -18.59 -2.52 -10.32
CA ASP A 135 -19.59 -3.22 -11.13
C ASP A 135 -20.21 -4.39 -10.36
N ALA A 136 -19.42 -5.12 -9.57
CA ALA A 136 -19.89 -6.24 -8.77
C ALA A 136 -20.95 -5.86 -7.73
N ILE A 137 -20.81 -4.66 -7.14
CA ILE A 137 -21.77 -4.10 -6.18
C ILE A 137 -23.12 -3.82 -6.86
N THR A 138 -23.12 -3.27 -8.07
CA THR A 138 -24.34 -2.92 -8.79
C THR A 138 -24.98 -4.11 -9.50
N GLU A 139 -24.17 -5.05 -10.00
CA GLU A 139 -24.60 -6.20 -10.79
C GLU A 139 -24.81 -7.49 -9.97
N ARG A 140 -24.71 -7.42 -8.63
CA ARG A 140 -24.91 -8.56 -7.71
C ARG A 140 -24.03 -9.77 -8.04
N GLN A 141 -22.74 -9.52 -8.26
CA GLN A 141 -21.77 -10.57 -8.60
C GLN A 141 -21.19 -11.28 -7.36
N PHE A 142 -21.58 -10.86 -6.15
CA PHE A 142 -21.20 -11.51 -4.90
C PHE A 142 -22.14 -12.66 -4.57
N VAL A 143 -21.57 -13.77 -4.10
CA VAL A 143 -22.32 -14.93 -3.61
C VAL A 143 -21.83 -15.32 -2.23
N LEU A 144 -22.73 -15.80 -1.38
CA LEU A 144 -22.42 -16.18 0.00
C LEU A 144 -22.26 -17.69 0.12
N TYR A 145 -21.13 -18.11 0.68
CA TYR A 145 -20.88 -19.49 1.07
C TYR A 145 -21.03 -19.60 2.59
N TYR A 146 -21.45 -20.77 3.08
CA TYR A 146 -21.69 -20.99 4.51
C TYR A 146 -20.84 -22.14 5.01
N GLN A 147 -20.01 -21.88 6.02
CA GLN A 147 -19.19 -22.90 6.67
C GLN A 147 -19.77 -23.25 8.04
N PRO A 148 -20.18 -24.50 8.31
CA PRO A 148 -20.76 -24.88 9.58
C PRO A 148 -19.71 -24.86 10.70
N GLN A 149 -20.11 -24.36 11.87
CA GLN A 149 -19.34 -24.40 13.10
C GLN A 149 -19.89 -25.51 13.99
N VAL A 150 -19.06 -26.52 14.26
CA VAL A 150 -19.45 -27.73 15.01
C VAL A 150 -18.90 -27.70 16.43
N GLU A 151 -19.74 -28.06 17.40
CA GLU A 151 -19.33 -28.26 18.78
C GLU A 151 -18.46 -29.52 18.89
N PRO A 152 -17.20 -29.44 19.36
CA PRO A 152 -16.29 -30.59 19.32
C PRO A 152 -16.75 -31.80 20.14
N LYS A 153 -17.50 -31.57 21.23
CA LYS A 153 -17.94 -32.64 22.14
C LYS A 153 -19.16 -33.39 21.64
N SER A 154 -20.11 -32.69 21.02
CA SER A 154 -21.39 -33.28 20.59
C SER A 154 -21.44 -33.59 19.10
N GLY A 155 -20.56 -32.98 18.30
CA GLY A 155 -20.62 -33.02 16.84
C GLY A 155 -21.78 -32.22 16.24
N LEU A 156 -22.56 -31.52 17.06
CA LEU A 156 -23.72 -30.74 16.60
C LEU A 156 -23.26 -29.41 15.99
N VAL A 157 -23.92 -29.00 14.90
CA VAL A 157 -23.76 -27.67 14.32
C VAL A 157 -24.37 -26.64 15.25
N ARG A 158 -23.59 -25.63 15.64
CA ARG A 158 -24.01 -24.54 16.54
C ARG A 158 -24.18 -23.21 15.84
N GLY A 159 -23.68 -23.09 14.61
CA GLY A 159 -23.78 -21.88 13.81
C GLY A 159 -23.17 -22.08 12.43
N VAL A 160 -23.19 -21.01 11.64
CA VAL A 160 -22.53 -20.95 10.33
C VAL A 160 -21.75 -19.65 10.22
N GLU A 161 -20.58 -19.72 9.59
CA GLU A 161 -19.82 -18.55 9.17
C GLU A 161 -20.19 -18.21 7.72
N THR A 162 -20.55 -16.95 7.48
CA THR A 162 -20.85 -16.43 6.15
C THR A 162 -19.56 -15.96 5.49
N LEU A 163 -19.27 -16.52 4.32
CA LEU A 163 -18.05 -16.31 3.58
C LEU A 163 -18.40 -15.75 2.20
N VAL A 164 -18.19 -14.44 2.02
CA VAL A 164 -18.40 -13.80 0.71
C VAL A 164 -17.46 -14.36 -0.34
N ARG A 165 -17.96 -14.53 -1.55
CA ARG A 165 -17.24 -14.92 -2.76
C ARG A 165 -17.60 -13.97 -3.88
N TRP A 166 -16.65 -13.67 -4.75
CA TRP A 166 -16.90 -12.87 -5.93
C TRP A 166 -16.75 -13.72 -7.17
N ASN A 167 -17.82 -13.80 -7.96
CA ASN A 167 -17.83 -14.46 -9.25
C ASN A 167 -17.73 -13.41 -10.35
N HIS A 168 -16.51 -13.04 -10.71
CA HIS A 168 -16.24 -12.06 -11.76
C HIS A 168 -16.58 -12.65 -13.14
N PRO A 169 -17.31 -11.94 -14.02
CA PRO A 169 -17.72 -12.45 -15.33
C PRO A 169 -16.57 -12.98 -16.20
N GLU A 170 -15.47 -12.23 -16.27
CA GLU A 170 -14.29 -12.62 -17.06
C GLU A 170 -13.23 -13.43 -16.27
N SER A 171 -12.94 -13.04 -15.03
CA SER A 171 -11.87 -13.65 -14.22
C SER A 171 -12.33 -14.88 -13.43
N GLY A 172 -13.62 -15.21 -13.47
CA GLY A 172 -14.23 -16.27 -12.68
C GLY A 172 -14.17 -15.99 -11.19
N PHE A 173 -13.89 -17.02 -10.40
CA PHE A 173 -13.87 -16.89 -8.94
C PHE A 173 -12.65 -16.10 -8.45
N VAL A 174 -12.90 -14.94 -7.84
CA VAL A 174 -11.86 -14.10 -7.25
C VAL A 174 -11.81 -14.32 -5.74
N SER A 175 -10.60 -14.61 -5.22
CA SER A 175 -10.39 -14.89 -3.80
C SER A 175 -10.71 -13.67 -2.92
N PRO A 176 -11.40 -13.86 -1.78
CA PRO A 176 -11.59 -12.81 -0.77
C PRO A 176 -10.28 -12.18 -0.30
N GLY A 177 -9.21 -12.97 -0.18
CA GLY A 177 -7.89 -12.45 0.18
C GLY A 177 -7.30 -11.49 -0.85
N THR A 178 -7.82 -11.49 -2.09
CA THR A 178 -7.39 -10.56 -3.14
C THR A 178 -8.28 -9.31 -3.15
N PHE A 179 -9.60 -9.46 -3.15
CA PHE A 179 -10.49 -8.32 -3.37
C PHE A 179 -10.88 -7.55 -2.08
N ILE A 180 -10.89 -8.19 -0.90
CA ILE A 180 -11.24 -7.51 0.36
C ILE A 180 -10.24 -6.39 0.69
N PRO A 181 -8.91 -6.60 0.64
CA PRO A 181 -7.96 -5.52 0.92
C PRO A 181 -8.12 -4.34 -0.05
N ILE A 182 -8.49 -4.62 -1.30
CA ILE A 182 -8.74 -3.58 -2.31
C ILE A 182 -10.01 -2.81 -1.95
N ALA A 183 -11.08 -3.51 -1.58
CA ALA A 183 -12.33 -2.90 -1.14
C ALA A 183 -12.16 -2.03 0.11
N GLU A 184 -11.33 -2.46 1.06
CA GLU A 184 -10.99 -1.68 2.26
C GLU A 184 -10.26 -0.39 1.91
N ASN A 185 -9.20 -0.49 1.10
CA ASN A 185 -8.40 0.66 0.67
C ASN A 185 -9.18 1.68 -0.17
N THR A 186 -10.23 1.24 -0.85
CA THR A 186 -11.06 2.09 -1.73
C THR A 186 -12.37 2.52 -1.08
N GLY A 187 -12.65 2.09 0.15
CA GLY A 187 -13.89 2.35 0.88
C GLY A 187 -15.10 1.53 0.43
N LEU A 188 -14.97 0.75 -0.66
CA LEU A 188 -16.04 -0.11 -1.20
C LEU A 188 -16.47 -1.24 -0.24
N ILE A 189 -15.63 -1.56 0.76
CA ILE A 189 -15.94 -2.59 1.76
C ILE A 189 -17.24 -2.30 2.51
N VAL A 190 -17.62 -1.03 2.67
CA VAL A 190 -18.85 -0.63 3.36
C VAL A 190 -20.09 -1.07 2.58
N ASP A 191 -20.09 -0.85 1.27
CA ASP A 191 -21.21 -1.23 0.41
C ASP A 191 -21.30 -2.75 0.26
N ILE A 192 -20.16 -3.43 0.10
CA ILE A 192 -20.09 -4.89 0.07
C ILE A 192 -20.62 -5.48 1.39
N GLY A 193 -20.18 -4.95 2.53
CA GLY A 193 -20.65 -5.38 3.85
C GLY A 193 -22.15 -5.20 4.02
N ARG A 194 -22.73 -4.11 3.50
CA ARG A 194 -24.17 -3.90 3.50
C ARG A 194 -24.90 -4.98 2.68
N ILE A 195 -24.42 -5.31 1.49
CA ILE A 195 -25.00 -6.39 0.66
C ILE A 195 -24.96 -7.72 1.43
N ILE A 196 -23.80 -8.08 1.99
CA ILE A 196 -23.63 -9.33 2.74
C ILE A 196 -24.61 -9.40 3.92
N LEU A 197 -24.79 -8.31 4.68
CA LEU A 197 -25.70 -8.28 5.82
C LEU A 197 -27.18 -8.38 5.43
N TYR A 198 -27.56 -7.94 4.23
CA TYR A 198 -28.92 -8.09 3.72
C TYR A 198 -29.19 -9.50 3.17
N ASP A 199 -28.17 -10.12 2.58
CA ASP A 199 -28.29 -11.43 1.91
C ASP A 199 -28.01 -12.63 2.85
N ALA A 200 -27.40 -12.40 4.01
CA ALA A 200 -27.11 -13.41 5.05
C ALA A 200 -28.29 -13.64 6.00
#